data_AF-V4LE58-F1
#
_entry.id   AF-V4LE58-F1
#
_cell.length_a   1.000
_cell.length_b   1.000
_cell.length_c   1.000
_cell.angle_alpha   90.00
_cell.angle_beta   90.00
_cell.angle_gamma   90.00
#
_symmetry.space_group_name_H-M   'P 1'
#
loop_
_entity.id
_entity.type
_entity.pdbx_description
1 polymer ?
#
loop_
_entity_poly.entity_id
_entity_poly.type
_entity_poly.pdbx_seq_one_letter_code
_entity_poly.pdbx_strand_id
1 'polypeptide(L)'
;MGELAGQTQSYPFLQQLKPALERLDDILAKPYTWYLTELTREVDALLDRKEGLIDPIRKFMSGPQRGIYDDAKRYLDAQEANFSYIQDDTSGELRNALYDPQCFKGDRMQQLKTKLDALKQAVTSELDKTRKQANAMLDQMQQRMQTMDEYKALPEARTDELNAKFQELRSHFAQQRLIAVINALLRRFEEQGYQTLLRRMVEMAKPKPTHTDTSIGGKTSPGIKETKAEYVSARKLSIPFDKPLLRDSADVDRYVEALRQALLKEIGEGKQVQV
;
A
#
# COMPACT_ATOMS: atom_id res chain seq x y z
N MET A 1 -20.18 2.91 36.97
CA MET A 1 -19.90 4.19 36.27
C MET A 1 -18.42 4.59 36.34
N GLY A 2 -17.74 4.45 37.49
CA GLY A 2 -16.29 4.72 37.59
C GLY A 2 -15.43 3.90 36.61
N GLU A 3 -15.80 2.65 36.34
CA GLU A 3 -15.11 1.77 35.38
C GLU A 3 -15.26 2.22 33.91
N LEU A 4 -16.36 2.92 33.57
CA LEU A 4 -16.55 3.53 32.25
C LEU A 4 -15.74 4.82 32.13
N ALA A 5 -15.70 5.64 33.19
CA ALA A 5 -14.90 6.86 33.20
C ALA A 5 -13.39 6.57 33.00
N GLY A 6 -12.89 5.40 33.42
CA GLY A 6 -11.51 4.97 33.19
C GLY A 6 -11.15 4.63 31.73
N GLN A 7 -12.13 4.51 30.83
CA GLN A 7 -11.91 4.12 29.42
C GLN A 7 -11.76 5.31 28.47
N THR A 8 -11.49 6.52 28.98
CA THR A 8 -11.54 7.73 28.15
C THR A 8 -10.46 7.84 27.08
N GLN A 9 -9.38 7.08 27.23
CA GLN A 9 -8.35 6.95 26.19
C GLN A 9 -8.91 6.22 24.95
N SER A 10 -9.77 5.23 25.17
CA SER A 10 -10.40 4.46 24.09
C SER A 10 -11.64 5.16 23.54
N TYR A 11 -12.41 5.83 24.41
CA TYR A 11 -13.67 6.49 24.10
C TYR A 11 -13.68 7.93 24.67
N PRO A 12 -13.17 8.92 23.94
CA PRO A 12 -13.03 10.30 24.43
C PRO A 12 -14.32 10.94 24.91
N PHE A 13 -15.46 10.60 24.29
CA PHE A 13 -16.77 11.12 24.68
C PHE A 13 -17.17 10.78 26.12
N LEU A 14 -16.56 9.76 26.74
CA LEU A 14 -16.81 9.41 28.15
C LEU A 14 -16.33 10.50 29.12
N GLN A 15 -15.51 11.48 28.69
CA GLN A 15 -15.18 12.66 29.52
C GLN A 15 -16.43 13.40 29.99
N GLN A 16 -17.52 13.38 29.20
CA GLN A 16 -18.78 14.02 29.55
C GLN A 16 -19.45 13.42 30.80
N LEU A 17 -19.07 12.21 31.23
CA LEU A 17 -19.58 11.63 32.47
C LEU A 17 -19.00 12.28 33.73
N LYS A 18 -17.84 12.96 33.66
CA LYS A 18 -17.18 13.52 34.84
C LYS A 18 -18.06 14.52 35.60
N PRO A 19 -18.66 15.55 34.98
CA PRO A 19 -19.51 16.49 35.71
C PRO A 19 -20.77 15.81 36.28
N ALA A 20 -21.23 14.71 35.68
CA ALA A 20 -22.35 13.93 36.19
C ALA A 20 -21.98 13.16 37.46
N LEU A 21 -20.80 12.55 37.48
CA LEU A 21 -20.28 11.85 38.64
C LEU A 21 -19.99 12.81 39.79
N GLU A 22 -19.30 13.91 39.53
CA GLU A 22 -19.00 14.93 40.53
C GLU A 22 -20.27 15.50 41.18
N ARG A 23 -21.32 15.73 40.38
CA ARG A 23 -22.60 16.20 40.91
C ARG A 23 -23.28 15.14 41.78
N LEU A 24 -23.24 13.87 41.39
CA LEU A 24 -23.78 12.79 42.20
C LEU A 24 -23.01 12.64 43.51
N ASP A 25 -21.67 12.74 43.47
CA ASP A 25 -20.83 12.68 44.68
C ASP A 25 -21.12 13.85 45.64
N ASP A 26 -21.28 15.07 45.12
CA ASP A 26 -21.66 16.25 45.92
C ASP A 26 -23.03 16.08 46.57
N ILE A 27 -24.00 15.51 45.84
CA ILE A 27 -25.34 15.20 46.38
C ILE A 27 -25.24 14.14 47.47
N LEU A 28 -24.48 13.06 47.21
CA LEU A 28 -24.27 11.97 48.18
C LEU A 28 -23.63 12.46 49.49
N ALA A 29 -22.80 13.50 49.43
CA ALA A 29 -22.16 14.12 50.58
C ALA A 29 -23.06 15.09 51.40
N LYS A 30 -24.29 15.40 50.93
CA LYS A 30 -25.19 16.31 51.65
C LYS A 30 -25.75 15.69 52.94
N PRO A 31 -26.07 16.50 53.97
CA PRO A 31 -26.71 16.01 55.19
C PRO A 31 -28.15 15.57 54.92
N TYR A 32 -28.67 14.68 55.78
CA TYR A 32 -30.04 14.14 55.67
C TYR A 32 -31.13 15.21 55.50
N THR A 33 -31.01 16.34 56.23
CA THR A 33 -31.97 17.44 56.17
C THR A 33 -32.06 18.08 54.78
N TRP A 34 -30.95 18.12 54.03
CA TRP A 34 -30.93 18.63 52.66
C TRP A 34 -31.75 17.74 51.72
N TYR A 35 -31.71 16.42 51.88
CA TYR A 35 -32.49 15.51 51.05
C TYR A 35 -34.01 15.70 51.19
N LEU A 36 -34.46 16.12 52.38
CA LEU A 36 -35.89 16.36 52.63
C LEU A 36 -36.38 17.69 52.05
N THR A 37 -35.51 18.69 51.93
CA THR A 37 -35.92 20.07 51.60
C THR A 37 -35.49 20.54 50.22
N GLU A 38 -34.32 20.10 49.74
CA GLU A 38 -33.67 20.64 48.54
C GLU A 38 -33.56 19.63 47.39
N LEU A 39 -33.58 18.31 47.66
CA LEU A 39 -33.47 17.29 46.60
C LEU A 39 -34.54 17.45 45.53
N THR A 40 -35.78 17.77 45.92
CA THR A 40 -36.92 17.93 45.00
C THR A 40 -36.66 18.98 43.92
N ARG A 41 -35.82 19.99 44.21
CA ARG A 41 -35.42 21.03 43.23
C ARG A 41 -34.40 20.53 42.21
N GLU A 42 -33.71 19.43 42.50
CA GLU A 42 -32.67 18.84 41.66
C GLU A 42 -33.16 17.62 40.87
N VAL A 43 -34.35 17.08 41.18
CA VAL A 43 -34.90 15.86 40.55
C VAL A 43 -34.95 15.98 39.04
N ASP A 44 -35.49 17.09 38.51
CA ASP A 44 -35.63 17.27 37.06
C ASP A 44 -34.26 17.31 36.37
N ALA A 45 -33.31 18.06 36.94
CA ALA A 45 -31.95 18.15 36.41
C ALA A 45 -31.20 16.80 36.46
N LEU A 46 -31.42 16.01 37.52
CA LEU A 46 -30.88 14.66 37.64
C LEU A 46 -31.50 13.70 36.63
N LEU A 47 -32.81 13.79 36.42
CA LEU A 47 -33.54 12.98 35.45
C LEU A 47 -33.09 13.30 34.02
N ASP A 48 -33.03 14.57 33.65
CA ASP A 48 -32.54 15.04 32.35
C ASP A 48 -31.11 14.54 32.08
N ARG A 49 -30.25 14.58 33.09
CA ARG A 49 -28.87 14.09 32.98
C ARG A 49 -28.82 12.56 32.85
N LYS A 50 -29.69 11.85 33.55
CA LYS A 50 -29.80 10.39 33.42
C LYS A 50 -30.24 10.02 32.00
N GLU A 51 -31.33 10.60 31.52
CA GLU A 51 -31.94 10.23 30.23
C GLU A 51 -31.17 10.78 29.03
N GLY A 52 -30.58 11.98 29.14
CA GLY A 52 -29.89 12.67 28.05
C GLY A 52 -28.41 12.34 27.91
N LEU A 53 -27.79 11.71 28.91
CA LEU A 53 -26.35 11.43 28.94
C LEU A 53 -26.02 10.02 29.46
N ILE A 54 -26.43 9.67 30.68
CA ILE A 54 -26.01 8.42 31.33
C ILE A 54 -26.59 7.20 30.60
N ASP A 55 -27.90 7.17 30.38
CA ASP A 55 -28.59 6.05 29.76
C ASP A 55 -28.15 5.84 28.29
N PRO A 56 -28.03 6.90 27.45
CA PRO A 56 -27.47 6.77 26.11
C PRO A 56 -26.04 6.21 26.09
N ILE A 57 -25.16 6.69 26.98
CA ILE A 57 -23.78 6.16 27.06
C ILE A 57 -23.77 4.70 27.51
N ARG A 58 -24.58 4.33 28.50
CA ARG A 58 -24.70 2.93 28.93
C ARG A 58 -25.18 2.05 27.79
N LYS A 59 -26.25 2.47 27.08
CA LYS A 59 -26.80 1.76 25.92
C LYS A 59 -25.79 1.63 24.79
N PHE A 60 -25.00 2.67 24.53
CA PHE A 60 -23.92 2.62 23.55
C PHE A 60 -22.88 1.57 23.92
N MET A 61 -22.37 1.62 25.17
CA MET A 61 -21.26 0.79 25.65
C MET A 61 -21.62 -0.69 25.78
N SER A 62 -22.89 -1.01 26.05
CA SER A 62 -23.42 -2.38 26.09
C SER A 62 -24.07 -2.82 24.78
N GLY A 63 -24.13 -1.95 23.78
CA GLY A 63 -24.89 -2.16 22.54
C GLY A 63 -24.01 -2.37 21.31
N PRO A 64 -24.64 -2.61 20.14
CA PRO A 64 -23.92 -2.81 18.88
C PRO A 64 -23.17 -1.56 18.40
N GLN A 65 -23.57 -0.37 18.87
CA GLN A 65 -22.92 0.89 18.52
C GLN A 65 -21.44 0.92 18.92
N ARG A 66 -21.09 0.34 20.08
CA ARG A 66 -19.69 0.18 20.48
C ARG A 66 -18.89 -0.63 19.45
N GLY A 67 -19.44 -1.71 18.94
CA GLY A 67 -18.79 -2.53 17.91
C GLY A 67 -18.52 -1.76 16.61
N ILE A 68 -19.43 -0.87 16.21
CA ILE A 68 -19.23 0.01 15.04
C ILE A 68 -18.09 0.99 15.30
N TYR A 69 -18.04 1.59 16.49
CA TYR A 69 -16.99 2.53 16.88
C TYR A 69 -15.61 1.85 16.85
N ASP A 70 -15.52 0.67 17.48
CA ASP A 70 -14.28 -0.10 17.57
C ASP A 70 -13.81 -0.55 16.18
N ASP A 71 -14.74 -0.99 15.33
CA ASP A 71 -14.41 -1.39 13.96
C ASP A 71 -13.92 -0.21 13.11
N ALA A 72 -14.57 0.95 13.23
CA ALA A 72 -14.13 2.17 12.55
C ALA A 72 -12.72 2.58 12.98
N LYS A 73 -12.45 2.64 14.29
CA LYS A 73 -11.14 3.00 14.84
C LYS A 73 -10.06 2.03 14.35
N ARG A 74 -10.28 0.73 14.51
CA ARG A 74 -9.36 -0.32 14.06
C ARG A 74 -9.09 -0.25 12.56
N TYR A 75 -10.12 0.00 11.75
CA TYR A 75 -9.98 0.07 10.31
C TYR A 75 -9.18 1.29 9.86
N LEU A 76 -9.45 2.45 10.47
CA LEU A 76 -8.70 3.69 10.21
C LEU A 76 -7.21 3.50 10.49
N ASP A 77 -6.87 2.91 11.64
CA ASP A 77 -5.47 2.65 12.01
C ASP A 77 -4.82 1.64 11.06
N ALA A 78 -5.52 0.55 10.72
CA ALA A 78 -4.98 -0.51 9.89
C ALA A 78 -4.78 -0.12 8.41
N GLN A 79 -5.51 0.87 7.91
CA GLN A 79 -5.52 1.28 6.50
C GLN A 79 -4.97 2.68 6.27
N GLU A 80 -4.40 3.33 7.30
CA GLU A 80 -3.91 4.70 7.23
C GLU A 80 -3.00 4.97 6.03
N ALA A 81 -2.06 4.05 5.77
CA ALA A 81 -1.13 4.16 4.65
C ALA A 81 -1.80 4.15 3.26
N ASN A 82 -3.00 3.58 3.15
CA ASN A 82 -3.76 3.53 1.90
C ASN A 82 -4.56 4.80 1.63
N PHE A 83 -4.86 5.62 2.65
CA PHE A 83 -5.71 6.81 2.47
C PHE A 83 -5.08 7.88 1.58
N SER A 84 -3.75 7.94 1.49
CA SER A 84 -3.05 8.81 0.53
C SER A 84 -3.36 8.49 -0.95
N TYR A 85 -3.92 7.32 -1.24
CA TYR A 85 -4.32 6.88 -2.57
C TYR A 85 -5.82 7.03 -2.83
N ILE A 86 -6.60 7.49 -1.84
CA ILE A 86 -8.04 7.72 -1.96
C ILE A 86 -8.27 9.22 -2.19
N GLN A 87 -9.13 9.55 -3.15
CA GLN A 87 -9.33 10.94 -3.60
C GLN A 87 -10.20 11.78 -2.66
N ASP A 88 -11.02 11.15 -1.82
CA ASP A 88 -11.94 11.83 -0.89
C ASP A 88 -11.40 11.85 0.55
N ASP A 89 -11.86 12.83 1.34
CA ASP A 89 -11.49 12.97 2.76
C ASP A 89 -12.41 12.16 3.70
N THR A 90 -12.97 11.04 3.22
CA THR A 90 -13.86 10.20 4.03
C THR A 90 -13.16 9.72 5.31
N SER A 91 -11.84 9.50 5.26
CA SER A 91 -11.05 9.13 6.44
C SER A 91 -10.98 10.24 7.50
N GLY A 92 -10.87 11.51 7.09
CA GLY A 92 -10.91 12.66 7.99
C GLY A 92 -12.28 12.84 8.63
N GLU A 93 -13.35 12.71 7.83
CA GLU A 93 -14.72 12.78 8.32
C GLU A 93 -15.04 11.69 9.37
N LEU A 94 -14.59 10.45 9.13
CA LEU A 94 -14.76 9.35 10.09
C LEU A 94 -13.98 9.61 11.38
N ARG A 95 -12.75 10.12 11.30
CA ARG A 95 -11.99 10.52 12.50
C ARG A 95 -12.74 11.58 13.29
N ASN A 96 -13.22 12.63 12.63
CA ASN A 96 -13.98 13.69 13.29
C ASN A 96 -15.25 13.15 13.98
N ALA A 97 -15.97 12.24 13.34
CA ALA A 97 -17.14 11.61 13.93
C ALA A 97 -16.82 10.70 15.13
N LEU A 98 -15.64 10.06 15.17
CA LEU A 98 -15.17 9.28 16.33
C LEU A 98 -14.74 10.16 17.52
N TYR A 99 -14.29 11.39 17.25
CA TYR A 99 -13.91 12.38 18.27
C TYR A 99 -15.06 13.30 18.68
N ASP A 100 -16.20 13.28 17.98
CA ASP A 100 -17.40 14.03 18.37
C ASP A 100 -17.85 13.59 19.78
N PRO A 101 -17.90 14.50 20.77
CA PRO A 101 -18.43 14.18 22.09
C PRO A 101 -19.86 13.60 22.01
N GLN A 102 -20.66 13.97 21.02
CA GLN A 102 -22.02 13.49 20.88
C GLN A 102 -22.16 12.25 19.99
N CYS A 103 -21.07 11.57 19.62
CA CYS A 103 -21.09 10.42 18.68
C CYS A 103 -22.06 9.30 19.10
N PHE A 104 -22.33 9.14 20.40
CA PHE A 104 -23.25 8.15 20.95
C PHE A 104 -24.75 8.49 20.77
N LYS A 105 -25.09 9.71 20.32
CA LYS A 105 -26.48 10.19 20.23
C LYS A 105 -27.08 10.01 18.84
N GLY A 106 -28.36 9.68 18.82
CA GLY A 106 -29.16 9.60 17.60
C GLY A 106 -28.65 8.52 16.64
N ASP A 107 -28.62 8.85 15.35
CA ASP A 107 -28.22 7.98 14.25
C ASP A 107 -26.74 8.16 13.84
N ARG A 108 -25.95 8.98 14.55
CA ARG A 108 -24.55 9.28 14.23
C ARG A 108 -23.70 8.03 14.02
N MET A 109 -23.84 7.01 14.86
CA MET A 109 -23.11 5.74 14.69
C MET A 109 -23.55 4.96 13.45
N GLN A 110 -24.82 5.08 13.06
CA GLN A 110 -25.31 4.46 11.84
C GLN A 110 -24.75 5.19 10.61
N GLN A 111 -24.69 6.53 10.65
CA GLN A 111 -24.05 7.32 9.61
C GLN A 111 -22.54 7.01 9.51
N LEU A 112 -21.86 6.90 10.66
CA LEU A 112 -20.45 6.47 10.74
C LEU A 112 -20.26 5.11 10.06
N LYS A 113 -21.15 4.15 10.34
CA LYS A 113 -21.12 2.82 9.70
C LYS A 113 -21.24 2.92 8.18
N THR A 114 -22.22 3.67 7.68
CA THR A 114 -22.40 3.86 6.24
C THR A 114 -21.16 4.46 5.57
N LYS A 115 -20.56 5.48 6.20
CA LYS A 115 -19.31 6.08 5.70
C LYS A 115 -18.13 5.11 5.77
N LEU A 116 -18.02 4.32 6.83
CA LEU A 116 -16.99 3.30 6.99
C LEU A 116 -17.10 2.23 5.89
N ASP A 117 -18.32 1.77 5.59
CA ASP A 117 -18.56 0.77 4.55
C ASP A 117 -18.20 1.33 3.16
N ALA A 118 -18.51 2.60 2.89
CA ALA A 118 -18.07 3.29 1.67
C ALA A 118 -16.54 3.40 1.58
N LEU A 119 -15.87 3.80 2.67
CA LEU A 119 -14.40 3.86 2.70
C LEU A 119 -13.76 2.48 2.48
N LYS A 120 -14.32 1.42 3.08
CA LYS A 120 -13.88 0.04 2.87
C LYS A 120 -13.96 -0.37 1.41
N GLN A 121 -15.04 -0.02 0.74
CA GLN A 121 -15.22 -0.28 -0.69
C GLN A 121 -14.22 0.51 -1.53
N ALA A 122 -14.00 1.79 -1.22
CA ALA A 122 -13.04 2.64 -1.92
C ALA A 122 -11.61 2.08 -1.83
N VAL A 123 -11.16 1.72 -0.62
CA VAL A 123 -9.84 1.10 -0.39
C VAL A 123 -9.70 -0.23 -1.13
N THR A 124 -10.73 -1.07 -1.10
CA THR A 124 -10.72 -2.37 -1.80
C THR A 124 -10.63 -2.18 -3.31
N SER A 125 -11.41 -1.24 -3.86
CA SER A 125 -11.41 -0.91 -5.29
C SER A 125 -10.03 -0.42 -5.74
N GLU A 126 -9.40 0.49 -4.99
CA GLU A 126 -8.10 1.03 -5.35
C GLU A 126 -6.98 -0.01 -5.22
N LEU A 127 -7.06 -0.90 -4.21
CA LEU A 127 -6.16 -2.06 -4.10
C LEU A 127 -6.27 -2.99 -5.32
N ASP A 128 -7.50 -3.34 -5.71
CA ASP A 128 -7.72 -4.25 -6.83
C ASP A 128 -7.31 -3.62 -8.16
N LYS A 129 -7.55 -2.32 -8.34
CA LYS A 129 -7.05 -1.57 -9.49
C LYS A 129 -5.53 -1.56 -9.53
N THR A 130 -4.87 -1.28 -8.41
CA THR A 130 -3.41 -1.30 -8.30
C THR A 130 -2.85 -2.68 -8.62
N ARG A 131 -3.43 -3.75 -8.07
CA ARG A 131 -3.02 -5.14 -8.37
C ARG A 131 -3.18 -5.47 -9.85
N LYS A 132 -4.31 -5.09 -10.46
CA LYS A 132 -4.55 -5.31 -11.90
C LYS A 132 -3.50 -4.59 -12.75
N GLN A 133 -3.19 -3.33 -12.42
CA GLN A 133 -2.16 -2.56 -13.12
C GLN A 133 -0.76 -3.19 -12.96
N ALA A 134 -0.40 -3.59 -11.74
CA ALA A 134 0.88 -4.21 -11.46
C ALA A 134 1.03 -5.57 -12.17
N ASN A 135 -0.02 -6.40 -12.18
CA ASN A 135 -0.04 -7.66 -12.92
C ASN A 135 0.05 -7.43 -14.43
N ALA A 136 -0.67 -6.46 -14.98
CA ALA A 136 -0.59 -6.14 -16.41
C ALA A 136 0.83 -5.70 -16.82
N MET A 137 1.51 -4.92 -15.98
CA MET A 137 2.91 -4.57 -16.21
C MET A 137 3.82 -5.81 -16.15
N LEU A 138 3.63 -6.71 -15.19
CA LEU A 138 4.38 -7.97 -15.14
C LEU A 138 4.12 -8.87 -16.35
N ASP A 139 2.88 -8.96 -16.81
CA ASP A 139 2.50 -9.74 -18.00
C ASP A 139 3.24 -9.20 -19.23
N GLN A 140 3.28 -7.88 -19.40
CA GLN A 140 4.04 -7.25 -20.48
C GLN A 140 5.54 -7.55 -20.40
N MET A 141 6.14 -7.48 -19.21
CA MET A 141 7.56 -7.80 -19.02
C MET A 141 7.85 -9.29 -19.29
N GLN A 142 6.98 -10.18 -18.82
CA GLN A 142 7.12 -11.62 -19.05
C GLN A 142 6.99 -11.96 -20.53
N GLN A 143 5.99 -11.39 -21.23
CA GLN A 143 5.81 -11.58 -22.66
C GLN A 143 7.03 -11.10 -23.45
N ARG A 144 7.57 -9.92 -23.12
CA ARG A 144 8.80 -9.41 -23.77
C ARG A 144 9.96 -10.39 -23.60
N MET A 145 10.21 -10.91 -22.40
CA MET A 145 11.23 -11.93 -22.16
C MET A 145 10.97 -13.18 -23.01
N GLN A 146 9.73 -13.66 -23.07
CA GLN A 146 9.36 -14.87 -23.82
C GLN A 146 9.51 -14.74 -25.34
N THR A 147 9.47 -13.51 -25.87
CA THR A 147 9.71 -13.25 -27.29
C THR A 147 11.19 -13.31 -27.70
N MET A 148 12.12 -13.25 -26.74
CA MET A 148 13.57 -13.29 -27.01
C MET A 148 14.00 -14.68 -27.48
N ASP A 149 14.93 -14.74 -28.42
CA ASP A 149 15.36 -16.02 -29.01
C ASP A 149 16.16 -16.85 -28.02
N GLU A 150 16.90 -16.20 -27.11
CA GLU A 150 17.56 -16.85 -25.98
C GLU A 150 16.56 -17.61 -25.11
N TYR A 151 15.36 -17.05 -24.88
CA TYR A 151 14.31 -17.73 -24.12
C TYR A 151 13.77 -18.95 -24.86
N LYS A 152 13.48 -18.81 -26.17
CA LYS A 152 12.93 -19.90 -27.01
C LYS A 152 13.91 -21.07 -27.17
N ALA A 153 15.21 -20.80 -27.07
CA ALA A 153 16.25 -21.82 -27.13
C ALA A 153 16.43 -22.60 -25.80
N LEU A 154 15.81 -22.15 -24.70
CA LEU A 154 15.95 -22.82 -23.40
C LEU A 154 15.05 -24.07 -23.28
N PRO A 155 15.52 -25.12 -22.58
CA PRO A 155 14.67 -26.23 -22.15
C PRO A 155 13.57 -25.77 -21.18
N GLU A 156 12.46 -26.51 -21.16
CA GLU A 156 11.28 -26.23 -20.33
C GLU A 156 11.60 -26.01 -18.84
N ALA A 157 12.47 -26.84 -18.25
CA ALA A 157 12.85 -26.68 -16.84
C ALA A 157 13.49 -25.31 -16.53
N ARG A 158 14.18 -24.69 -17.50
CA ARG A 158 14.80 -23.37 -17.33
C ARG A 158 13.83 -22.23 -17.61
N THR A 159 12.91 -22.40 -18.56
CA THR A 159 11.85 -21.42 -18.81
C THR A 159 10.87 -21.37 -17.64
N ASP A 160 10.56 -22.52 -17.03
CA ASP A 160 9.77 -22.63 -15.81
C ASP A 160 10.43 -21.88 -14.64
N GLU A 161 11.75 -22.02 -14.47
CA GLU A 161 12.47 -21.27 -13.44
C GLU A 161 12.35 -19.75 -13.62
N LEU A 162 12.45 -19.26 -14.86
CA LEU A 162 12.29 -17.84 -15.15
C LEU A 162 10.85 -17.37 -14.91
N ASN A 163 9.87 -18.15 -15.36
CA ASN A 163 8.44 -17.84 -15.18
C ASN A 163 8.01 -17.89 -13.71
N ALA A 164 8.60 -18.78 -12.91
CA ALA A 164 8.33 -18.90 -11.48
C ALA A 164 8.57 -17.58 -10.74
N LYS A 165 9.57 -16.78 -11.15
CA LYS A 165 9.83 -15.46 -10.55
C LYS A 165 8.71 -14.46 -10.77
N PHE A 166 8.06 -14.50 -11.93
CA PHE A 166 6.86 -13.68 -12.16
C PHE A 166 5.68 -14.19 -11.31
N GLN A 167 5.49 -15.51 -11.22
CA GLN A 167 4.40 -16.08 -10.43
C GLN A 167 4.54 -15.84 -8.92
N GLU A 168 5.75 -15.89 -8.40
CA GLU A 168 6.08 -15.51 -7.01
C GLU A 168 5.65 -14.06 -6.75
N LEU A 169 5.98 -13.14 -7.66
CA LEU A 169 5.63 -11.73 -7.51
C LEU A 169 4.12 -11.47 -7.64
N ARG A 170 3.42 -12.14 -8.56
CA ARG A 170 1.94 -12.10 -8.65
C ARG A 170 1.29 -12.57 -7.35
N SER A 171 1.83 -13.64 -6.76
CA SER A 171 1.36 -14.18 -5.48
C SER A 171 1.57 -13.17 -4.34
N HIS A 172 2.72 -12.48 -4.33
CA HIS A 172 2.96 -11.40 -3.37
C HIS A 172 1.95 -10.25 -3.54
N PHE A 173 1.69 -9.77 -4.76
CA PHE A 173 0.71 -8.71 -5.01
C PHE A 173 -0.70 -9.08 -4.51
N ALA A 174 -1.12 -10.33 -4.72
CA ALA A 174 -2.43 -10.82 -4.28
C ALA A 174 -2.59 -10.78 -2.74
N GLN A 175 -1.50 -11.00 -2.00
CA GLN A 175 -1.52 -11.03 -0.53
C GLN A 175 -1.31 -9.65 0.11
N GLN A 176 -0.74 -8.69 -0.64
CA GLN A 176 -0.46 -7.36 -0.09
C GLN A 176 -1.74 -6.57 0.20
N ARG A 177 -1.80 -5.95 1.38
CA ARG A 177 -2.89 -5.07 1.82
C ARG A 177 -2.58 -3.59 1.65
N LEU A 178 -1.33 -3.24 1.33
CA LEU A 178 -0.87 -1.87 1.22
C LEU A 178 -0.52 -1.55 -0.22
N ILE A 179 -1.15 -0.50 -0.77
CA ILE A 179 -0.95 -0.05 -2.16
C ILE A 179 0.52 0.36 -2.37
N ALA A 180 1.09 1.08 -1.41
CA ALA A 180 2.49 1.51 -1.45
C ALA A 180 3.46 0.32 -1.60
N VAL A 181 3.18 -0.81 -0.95
CA VAL A 181 4.05 -2.00 -1.00
C VAL A 181 3.97 -2.66 -2.38
N ILE A 182 2.78 -2.76 -2.98
CA ILE A 182 2.61 -3.30 -4.34
C ILE A 182 3.42 -2.46 -5.33
N ASN A 183 3.27 -1.13 -5.28
CA ASN A 183 3.99 -0.21 -6.15
C ASN A 183 5.51 -0.30 -5.96
N ALA A 184 5.98 -0.37 -4.71
CA ALA A 184 7.40 -0.50 -4.40
C ALA A 184 8.00 -1.83 -4.90
N LEU A 185 7.28 -2.94 -4.72
CA LEU A 185 7.71 -4.25 -5.20
C LEU A 185 7.79 -4.30 -6.73
N LEU A 186 6.77 -3.77 -7.41
CA LEU A 186 6.75 -3.68 -8.88
C LEU A 186 7.93 -2.84 -9.38
N ARG A 187 8.12 -1.65 -8.82
CA ARG A 187 9.22 -0.74 -9.19
C ARG A 187 10.60 -1.40 -8.97
N ARG A 188 10.80 -2.06 -7.83
CA ARG A 188 12.06 -2.78 -7.55
C ARG A 188 12.29 -3.92 -8.56
N PHE A 189 11.23 -4.64 -8.93
CA PHE A 189 11.34 -5.67 -9.95
C PHE A 189 11.67 -5.07 -11.32
N GLU A 190 11.04 -3.96 -11.71
CA GLU A 190 11.32 -3.26 -12.96
C GLU A 190 12.77 -2.78 -13.06
N GLU A 191 13.27 -2.14 -12.00
CA GLU A 191 14.60 -1.51 -11.99
C GLU A 191 15.75 -2.52 -11.84
N GLN A 192 15.55 -3.61 -11.09
CA GLN A 192 16.65 -4.51 -10.69
C GLN A 192 16.34 -5.99 -10.94
N GLY A 193 15.13 -6.44 -10.59
CA GLY A 193 14.73 -7.84 -10.67
C GLY A 193 14.75 -8.35 -12.11
N TYR A 194 14.14 -7.60 -13.01
CA TYR A 194 14.01 -7.96 -14.42
C TYR A 194 15.35 -7.98 -15.14
N GLN A 195 16.24 -7.01 -14.85
CA GLN A 195 17.62 -6.99 -15.36
C GLN A 195 18.41 -8.24 -14.96
N THR A 196 18.24 -8.67 -13.71
CA THR A 196 18.91 -9.86 -13.18
C THR A 196 18.35 -11.12 -13.83
N LEU A 197 17.04 -11.14 -14.08
CA LEU A 197 16.37 -12.26 -14.74
C LEU A 197 16.82 -12.43 -16.21
N LEU A 198 16.89 -11.34 -16.97
CA LEU A 198 17.36 -11.36 -18.36
C LEU A 198 18.83 -11.78 -18.47
N ARG A 199 19.71 -11.27 -17.60
CA ARG A 199 21.12 -11.71 -17.56
C ARG A 199 21.21 -13.22 -17.33
N ARG A 200 20.43 -13.73 -16.36
CA ARG A 200 20.40 -15.17 -16.06
C ARG A 200 19.88 -16.00 -17.24
N MET A 201 18.86 -15.52 -17.93
CA MET A 201 18.33 -16.17 -19.14
C MET A 201 19.42 -16.30 -20.21
N VAL A 202 20.17 -15.25 -20.48
CA VAL A 202 21.25 -15.27 -21.47
C VAL A 202 22.41 -16.15 -21.03
N GLU A 203 22.79 -16.12 -19.75
CA GLU A 203 23.78 -17.06 -19.19
C GLU A 203 23.34 -18.52 -19.34
N MET A 204 22.04 -18.81 -19.16
CA MET A 204 21.48 -20.13 -19.37
C MET A 204 21.42 -20.52 -20.85
N ALA A 205 21.24 -19.58 -21.76
CA ALA A 205 21.20 -19.86 -23.20
C ALA A 205 22.59 -20.11 -23.79
N LYS A 206 23.66 -19.73 -23.09
CA LYS A 206 25.03 -20.01 -23.55
C LYS A 206 25.28 -21.53 -23.61
N PRO A 207 25.81 -22.05 -24.74
CA PRO A 207 26.22 -23.43 -24.81
C PRO A 207 27.29 -23.69 -23.76
N LYS A 208 27.10 -24.76 -22.98
CA LYS A 208 28.14 -25.26 -22.06
C LYS A 208 29.40 -25.49 -22.91
N PRO A 209 30.59 -24.96 -22.55
CA PRO A 209 31.80 -25.33 -23.26
C PRO A 209 31.92 -26.85 -23.16
N THR A 210 31.79 -27.51 -24.31
CA THR A 210 32.07 -28.93 -24.45
C THR A 210 33.54 -29.07 -24.09
N HIS A 211 33.81 -29.55 -22.87
CA HIS A 211 35.10 -30.15 -22.59
C HIS A 211 35.17 -31.39 -23.47
N THR A 212 35.67 -31.21 -24.70
CA THR A 212 36.20 -32.31 -25.48
C THR A 212 37.42 -32.80 -24.72
N ASP A 213 37.21 -33.83 -23.92
CA ASP A 213 38.27 -34.69 -23.44
C ASP A 213 38.87 -35.34 -24.69
N THR A 214 39.96 -34.76 -25.18
CA THR A 214 40.80 -35.41 -26.19
C THR A 214 42.24 -35.15 -25.79
N SER A 215 42.87 -36.24 -25.39
CA SER A 215 44.25 -36.32 -24.97
C SER A 215 45.21 -36.05 -26.14
N ILE A 216 46.41 -35.58 -25.76
CA ILE A 216 47.69 -35.57 -26.50
C ILE A 216 48.02 -34.33 -27.37
N GLY A 217 48.93 -33.50 -26.82
CA GLY A 217 50.09 -32.98 -27.57
C GLY A 217 50.01 -31.58 -28.21
N GLY A 218 50.61 -30.59 -27.54
CA GLY A 218 51.42 -29.55 -28.20
C GLY A 218 50.76 -28.21 -28.60
N LYS A 219 51.45 -27.13 -28.19
CA LYS A 219 51.35 -25.72 -28.62
C LYS A 219 50.20 -24.88 -28.05
N THR A 220 50.59 -24.10 -27.05
CA THR A 220 49.94 -22.88 -26.56
C THR A 220 49.65 -21.89 -27.69
N SER A 221 48.41 -21.41 -27.78
CA SER A 221 48.05 -20.16 -28.46
C SER A 221 46.90 -19.49 -27.70
N PRO A 222 46.82 -18.14 -27.73
CA PRO A 222 46.27 -17.35 -26.62
C PRO A 222 44.74 -17.37 -26.59
N GLY A 223 44.18 -17.63 -25.41
CA GLY A 223 42.75 -17.61 -25.16
C GLY A 223 42.15 -16.24 -25.48
N ILE A 224 41.17 -16.24 -26.39
CA ILE A 224 40.30 -15.09 -26.65
C ILE A 224 39.47 -14.89 -25.37
N LYS A 225 39.73 -13.80 -24.65
CA LYS A 225 38.90 -13.36 -23.52
C LYS A 225 37.53 -12.95 -24.08
N GLU A 226 36.54 -13.80 -23.92
CA GLU A 226 35.14 -13.49 -24.24
C GLU A 226 34.60 -12.40 -23.31
N THR A 227 34.23 -11.27 -23.91
CA THR A 227 33.67 -10.09 -23.25
C THR A 227 32.29 -10.44 -22.67
N LYS A 228 32.11 -10.29 -21.35
CA LYS A 228 30.79 -10.38 -20.70
C LYS A 228 29.85 -9.36 -21.36
N ALA A 229 28.74 -9.82 -21.94
CA ALA A 229 27.70 -8.94 -22.44
C ALA A 229 27.11 -8.15 -21.25
N GLU A 230 27.42 -6.86 -21.20
CA GLU A 230 26.93 -5.94 -20.17
C GLU A 230 25.60 -5.36 -20.66
N TYR A 231 24.56 -5.41 -19.82
CA TYR A 231 23.24 -4.88 -20.15
C TYR A 231 23.09 -3.47 -19.61
N VAL A 232 22.71 -2.53 -20.47
CA VAL A 232 22.43 -1.13 -20.10
C VAL A 232 20.95 -0.85 -20.36
N SER A 233 20.27 -0.25 -19.38
CA SER A 233 18.88 0.19 -19.55
C SER A 233 18.82 1.44 -20.42
N ALA A 234 17.94 1.46 -21.42
CA ALA A 234 17.70 2.62 -22.27
C ALA A 234 17.29 3.86 -21.48
N ARG A 235 16.61 3.70 -20.32
CA ARG A 235 16.23 4.81 -19.43
C ARG A 235 17.39 5.41 -18.64
N LYS A 236 18.52 4.71 -18.52
CA LYS A 236 19.73 5.18 -17.84
C LYS A 236 20.75 5.77 -18.82
N LEU A 237 20.48 5.74 -20.12
CA LEU A 237 21.31 6.39 -21.11
C LEU A 237 21.21 7.90 -20.93
N SER A 238 22.36 8.52 -20.64
CA SER A 238 22.46 9.96 -20.70
C SER A 238 22.40 10.36 -22.17
N ILE A 239 21.23 10.83 -22.59
CA ILE A 239 21.03 11.35 -23.95
C ILE A 239 21.54 12.79 -23.92
N PRO A 240 22.65 13.11 -24.61
CA PRO A 240 23.13 14.48 -24.69
C PRO A 240 22.12 15.28 -25.51
N PHE A 241 21.27 16.04 -24.82
CA PHE A 241 20.27 16.87 -25.46
C PHE A 241 20.24 18.25 -24.81
N ASP A 242 20.44 19.29 -25.61
CA ASP A 242 20.76 20.65 -25.15
C ASP A 242 19.56 21.39 -24.54
N LYS A 243 18.34 20.84 -24.70
CA LYS A 243 17.09 21.46 -24.23
C LYS A 243 16.48 20.65 -23.09
N PRO A 244 16.01 21.31 -22.01
CA PRO A 244 15.40 20.62 -20.88
C PRO A 244 13.98 20.08 -21.17
N LEU A 245 13.34 20.50 -22.27
CA LEU A 245 11.95 20.20 -22.62
C LEU A 245 11.79 20.11 -24.15
N LEU A 246 10.91 19.23 -24.63
CA LEU A 246 10.50 19.11 -26.04
C LEU A 246 9.23 19.93 -26.27
N ARG A 247 9.26 20.97 -27.12
CA ARG A 247 8.13 21.90 -27.31
C ARG A 247 7.40 21.77 -28.64
N ASP A 248 8.06 21.22 -29.65
CA ASP A 248 7.51 21.06 -30.99
C ASP A 248 7.96 19.72 -31.60
N SER A 249 7.43 19.40 -32.78
CA SER A 249 7.76 18.16 -33.48
C SER A 249 9.24 18.06 -33.84
N ALA A 250 9.91 19.18 -34.12
CA ALA A 250 11.32 19.19 -34.50
C ALA A 250 12.23 18.86 -33.30
N ASP A 251 11.83 19.28 -32.09
CA ASP A 251 12.49 18.90 -30.85
C ASP A 251 12.39 17.39 -30.60
N VAL A 252 11.23 16.79 -30.88
CA VAL A 252 11.02 15.33 -30.76
C VAL A 252 11.94 14.57 -31.71
N ASP A 253 11.98 14.96 -32.99
CA ASP A 253 12.80 14.27 -34.00
C ASP A 253 14.30 14.32 -33.63
N ARG A 254 14.78 15.47 -33.16
CA ARG A 254 16.17 15.63 -32.69
C ARG A 254 16.46 14.79 -31.45
N TYR A 255 15.53 14.70 -30.51
CA TYR A 255 15.70 13.88 -29.32
C TYR A 255 15.71 12.38 -29.65
N VAL A 256 14.86 11.94 -30.58
CA VAL A 256 14.83 10.56 -31.08
C VAL A 256 16.12 10.22 -31.82
N GLU A 257 16.68 11.14 -32.61
CA GLU A 257 17.97 10.91 -33.27
C GLU A 257 19.11 10.85 -32.25
N ALA A 258 19.13 11.72 -31.23
CA ALA A 258 20.13 11.66 -30.16
C ALA A 258 20.04 10.36 -29.35
N LEU A 259 18.82 9.90 -29.06
CA LEU A 259 18.57 8.60 -28.44
C LEU A 259 19.05 7.46 -29.34
N ARG A 260 18.73 7.49 -30.64
CA ARG A 260 19.18 6.51 -31.62
C ARG A 260 20.71 6.39 -31.65
N GLN A 261 21.42 7.52 -31.68
CA GLN A 261 22.89 7.54 -31.65
C GLN A 261 23.45 6.98 -30.34
N ALA A 262 22.84 7.33 -29.19
CA ALA A 262 23.24 6.79 -27.89
C ALA A 262 23.03 5.26 -27.81
N LEU A 263 21.90 4.75 -28.33
CA LEU A 263 21.61 3.32 -28.40
C LEU A 263 22.61 2.59 -29.30
N LEU A 264 22.87 3.11 -30.50
CA LEU A 264 23.81 2.51 -31.45
C LEU A 264 25.25 2.49 -30.91
N LYS A 265 25.65 3.51 -30.15
CA LYS A 265 26.97 3.56 -29.53
C LYS A 265 27.16 2.43 -28.52
N GLU A 266 26.20 2.23 -27.62
CA GLU A 266 26.27 1.17 -26.60
C GLU A 266 26.21 -0.23 -27.23
N ILE A 267 25.39 -0.40 -28.27
CA ILE A 267 25.37 -1.64 -29.07
C ILE A 267 26.72 -1.88 -29.76
N GLY A 268 27.33 -0.83 -30.32
CA GLY A 268 28.66 -0.88 -30.94
C GLY A 268 29.79 -1.23 -29.95
N GLU A 269 29.62 -0.92 -28.67
CA GLU A 269 30.52 -1.30 -27.58
C GLU A 269 30.31 -2.77 -27.12
N GLY A 270 29.44 -3.53 -27.79
CA GLY A 270 29.14 -4.93 -27.46
C GLY A 270 28.17 -5.10 -26.29
N LYS A 271 27.51 -4.01 -25.85
CA LYS A 271 26.49 -4.03 -24.80
C LYS A 271 25.12 -4.27 -25.42
N GLN A 272 24.26 -4.98 -24.71
CA GLN A 272 22.87 -5.14 -25.13
C GLN A 272 22.01 -4.11 -24.41
N VAL A 273 21.32 -3.27 -25.19
CA VAL A 273 20.48 -2.20 -24.63
C VAL A 273 19.05 -2.68 -24.46
N GLN A 274 18.54 -2.60 -23.23
CA GLN A 274 17.16 -2.95 -22.91
C GLN A 274 16.25 -1.72 -22.97
N VAL A 275 15.21 -1.80 -23.81
CA VAL A 275 14.19 -0.75 -24.02
C VAL A 275 12.98 -0.87 -23.09
#